data_AF-A0A4V1XS65-F1
#
_entry.id   AF-A0A4V1XS65-F1
#
_cell.length_a   1.000
_cell.length_b   1.000
_cell.length_c   1.000
_cell.angle_alpha   90.00
_cell.angle_beta   90.00
_cell.angle_gamma   90.00
#
_symmetry.space_group_name_H-M   'P 1'
#
loop_
_entity.id
_entity.type
_entity.pdbx_description
1 polymer ?
#
loop_
_entity_poly.entity_id
_entity_poly.type
_entity_poly.pdbx_seq_one_letter_code
_entity_poly.pdbx_strand_id
1 'polypeptide(L)'
;MGGIVAAALHAHDKKPLYPLGGLIASGMGDTQPPSMRSNPPSFEIADGGYTTFPLEAKDAVMFKPGTVAAEVLEQSERLNSPAPRAETALFPAVWLPVWKGKWAAHVSAPVMFSLVDDDPFFVVNEEELGSCVKAFKNSVRVDGSLVRDAPHCMELSHWSQGWYARCFGFAMECSASMGGSK
;
A
#
# COMPACT_ATOMS: atom_id res chain seq x y z
N MET A 1 -0.61 4.98 0.49
CA MET A 1 -0.26 6.42 0.41
C MET A 1 0.45 7.01 1.61
N GLY A 2 -0.10 6.91 2.84
CA GLY A 2 0.44 7.63 4.02
C GLY A 2 1.93 7.44 4.25
N GLY A 3 2.44 6.20 4.13
CA GLY A 3 3.87 5.90 4.24
C GLY A 3 4.75 6.61 3.20
N ILE A 4 4.28 6.75 1.96
CA ILE A 4 5.00 7.48 0.90
C ILE A 4 5.06 8.98 1.23
N VAL A 5 3.95 9.55 1.71
CA VAL A 5 3.90 10.97 2.12
C VAL A 5 4.85 11.21 3.30
N ALA A 6 4.81 10.36 4.31
CA ALA A 6 5.69 10.46 5.47
C ALA A 6 7.18 10.35 5.07
N ALA A 7 7.52 9.40 4.20
CA ALA A 7 8.88 9.23 3.70
C ALA A 7 9.35 10.43 2.85
N ALA A 8 8.47 11.00 2.03
CA ALA A 8 8.76 12.21 1.26
C ALA A 8 8.98 13.43 2.17
N LEU A 9 8.15 13.60 3.21
CA LEU A 9 8.32 14.67 4.19
C LEU A 9 9.60 14.51 5.00
N HIS A 10 9.93 13.27 5.39
CA HIS A 10 11.19 12.93 6.06
C HIS A 10 12.41 13.35 5.23
N ALA A 11 12.40 13.10 3.92
CA ALA A 11 13.49 13.49 3.02
C ALA A 11 13.71 15.02 2.94
N HIS A 12 12.69 15.82 3.24
CA HIS A 12 12.77 17.28 3.30
C HIS A 12 13.03 17.84 4.71
N ASP A 13 13.01 16.98 5.73
CA ASP A 13 13.34 17.38 7.09
C ASP A 13 14.84 17.64 7.21
N LYS A 14 15.21 18.86 7.60
CA LYS A 14 16.62 19.26 7.78
C LYS A 14 17.21 18.71 9.08
N LYS A 15 16.38 18.25 10.01
CA LYS A 15 16.77 17.74 11.33
C LYS A 15 15.90 16.53 11.71
N PRO A 16 15.92 15.45 10.92
CA PRO A 16 15.08 14.29 11.17
C PRO A 16 15.45 13.66 12.51
N LEU A 17 14.46 13.54 13.40
CA LEU A 17 14.64 12.87 14.70
C LEU A 17 14.65 11.34 14.57
N TYR A 18 14.07 10.82 13.49
CA TYR A 18 13.97 9.40 13.20
C TYR A 18 14.82 9.05 11.97
N PRO A 19 15.73 8.06 12.03
CA PRO A 19 16.46 7.61 10.86
C PRO A 19 15.59 6.66 10.02
N LEU A 20 14.95 7.17 8.97
CA LEU A 20 14.16 6.34 8.06
C LEU A 20 15.07 5.46 7.20
N GLY A 21 15.18 4.17 7.56
CA GLY A 21 16.03 3.23 6.85
C GLY A 21 15.46 2.68 5.54
N GLY A 22 14.14 2.68 5.37
CA GLY A 22 13.48 2.15 4.18
C GLY A 22 11.96 2.27 4.25
N LEU A 23 11.31 2.11 3.10
CA LEU A 23 9.86 2.11 2.94
C LEU A 23 9.42 0.79 2.29
N ILE A 24 8.45 0.11 2.89
CA ILE A 24 7.77 -1.03 2.28
C ILE A 24 6.35 -0.60 1.94
N ALA A 25 5.93 -0.80 0.69
CA ALA A 25 4.61 -0.42 0.21
C ALA A 25 4.00 -1.51 -0.68
N SER A 26 2.73 -1.80 -0.44
CA SER A 26 1.91 -2.69 -1.27
C SER A 26 0.49 -2.16 -1.42
N GLY A 27 -0.29 -2.74 -2.33
CA GLY A 27 -1.74 -2.52 -2.43
C GLY A 27 -2.15 -1.17 -3.01
N MET A 28 -1.27 -0.48 -3.73
CA MET A 28 -1.62 0.78 -4.37
C MET A 28 -0.90 0.91 -5.72
N GLY A 29 -1.65 0.74 -6.80
CA GLY A 29 -1.20 1.08 -8.16
C GLY A 29 -1.39 2.56 -8.51
N ASP A 30 -1.15 2.90 -9.77
CA ASP A 30 -1.32 4.24 -10.32
C ASP A 30 -2.67 4.40 -11.05
N THR A 31 -3.16 3.31 -11.66
CA THR A 31 -4.31 3.29 -12.55
C THR A 31 -5.45 2.46 -11.96
N GLN A 32 -6.63 3.07 -11.79
CA GLN A 32 -7.85 2.32 -11.49
C GLN A 32 -8.48 1.75 -12.76
N PRO A 33 -8.90 0.47 -12.76
CA PRO A 33 -9.56 -0.15 -13.90
C PRO A 33 -10.94 0.50 -14.15
N PRO A 34 -11.51 0.39 -15.37
CA PRO A 34 -12.82 0.96 -15.68
C PRO A 34 -13.94 0.46 -14.75
N SER A 35 -13.89 -0.81 -14.32
CA SER A 35 -14.84 -1.40 -13.37
C SER A 35 -14.92 -0.62 -12.06
N MET A 36 -13.78 -0.20 -11.52
CA MET A 36 -13.72 0.59 -10.28
C MET A 36 -14.30 1.99 -10.39
N ARG A 37 -14.23 2.59 -11.58
CA ARG A 37 -14.81 3.92 -11.82
C ARG A 37 -16.33 3.85 -11.95
N SER A 38 -16.82 2.77 -12.56
CA SER A 38 -18.25 2.55 -12.79
C SER A 38 -18.97 1.98 -11.57
N ASN A 39 -18.29 1.18 -10.76
CA ASN A 39 -18.85 0.49 -9.59
C ASN A 39 -17.89 0.53 -8.40
N PRO A 40 -17.64 1.72 -7.81
CA PRO A 40 -16.79 1.81 -6.64
C PRO A 40 -17.45 1.10 -5.44
N PRO A 41 -16.64 0.59 -4.48
CA PRO A 41 -17.17 0.05 -3.24
C PRO A 41 -18.10 1.06 -2.55
N SER A 42 -19.25 0.56 -2.11
CA SER A 42 -20.20 1.35 -1.33
C SER A 42 -19.78 1.32 0.13
N PHE A 43 -19.58 2.50 0.71
CA PHE A 43 -19.29 2.64 2.13
C PHE A 43 -20.51 3.18 2.89
N GLU A 44 -20.67 2.76 4.13
CA GLU A 44 -21.70 3.23 5.04
C GLU A 44 -21.21 4.49 5.76
N ILE A 45 -22.08 5.48 5.90
CA ILE A 45 -21.75 6.70 6.64
C ILE A 45 -21.69 6.35 8.13
N ALA A 46 -20.56 6.65 8.75
CA ALA A 46 -20.40 6.64 10.20
C ALA A 46 -20.41 8.08 10.74
N ASP A 47 -20.50 8.23 12.06
CA ASP A 47 -20.54 9.53 12.71
C ASP A 47 -19.23 10.33 12.53
N GLY A 48 -19.31 11.65 12.70
CA GLY A 48 -18.13 12.51 12.79
C GLY A 48 -17.29 12.63 11.51
N GLY A 49 -17.88 12.35 10.34
CA GLY A 49 -17.17 12.42 9.05
C GLY A 49 -16.36 11.16 8.71
N TYR A 50 -16.66 10.05 9.36
CA TYR A 50 -16.08 8.75 9.07
C TYR A 50 -17.01 7.89 8.21
N THR A 51 -16.48 6.79 7.70
CA THR A 51 -17.23 5.82 6.91
C THR A 51 -16.68 4.43 7.15
N THR A 52 -17.55 3.43 7.07
CA THR A 52 -17.21 2.04 7.31
C THR A 52 -17.42 1.25 6.02
N PHE A 53 -16.51 0.32 5.70
CA PHE A 53 -16.73 -0.63 4.62
C PHE A 53 -17.60 -1.77 5.18
N PRO A 54 -18.80 -2.03 4.62
CA PRO A 54 -19.63 -3.17 5.02
C PRO A 54 -18.82 -4.47 5.09
N LEU A 55 -18.95 -5.18 6.21
CA LEU A 55 -18.04 -6.28 6.57
C LEU A 55 -17.95 -7.37 5.50
N GLU A 56 -19.10 -7.91 5.07
CA GLU A 56 -19.14 -9.00 4.07
C GLU A 56 -18.55 -8.56 2.73
N ALA A 57 -18.86 -7.33 2.29
CA ALA A 57 -18.33 -6.78 1.06
C ALA A 57 -16.82 -6.52 1.16
N LYS A 58 -16.36 -6.03 2.31
CA LYS A 58 -14.95 -5.81 2.61
C LYS A 58 -14.19 -7.14 2.55
N ASP A 59 -14.65 -8.18 3.23
CA ASP A 59 -13.94 -9.46 3.26
C ASP A 59 -13.86 -10.09 1.86
N ALA A 60 -14.97 -10.03 1.10
CA ALA A 60 -15.00 -10.53 -0.27
C ALA A 60 -13.99 -9.81 -1.18
N VAL A 61 -13.88 -8.49 -1.06
CA VAL A 61 -12.99 -7.65 -1.89
C VAL A 61 -11.54 -7.72 -1.43
N MET A 62 -11.29 -7.67 -0.12
CA MET A 62 -9.95 -7.53 0.44
C MET A 62 -9.21 -8.87 0.54
N PHE A 63 -9.93 -9.96 0.86
CA PHE A 63 -9.33 -11.28 0.98
C PHE A 63 -9.53 -12.12 -0.26
N LYS A 64 -10.65 -12.04 -0.99
CA LYS A 64 -11.06 -13.06 -1.98
C LYS A 64 -11.29 -14.45 -1.33
N PRO A 65 -12.34 -15.19 -1.72
CA PRO A 65 -12.60 -16.51 -1.18
C PRO A 65 -11.41 -17.48 -1.34
N GLY A 66 -11.06 -18.19 -0.26
CA GLY A 66 -10.08 -19.28 -0.27
C GLY A 66 -8.60 -18.89 -0.21
N THR A 67 -8.29 -17.61 -0.03
CA THR A 67 -6.90 -17.12 0.08
C THR A 67 -6.44 -16.89 1.52
N VAL A 68 -7.37 -17.02 2.47
CA VAL A 68 -7.19 -16.65 3.87
C VAL A 68 -7.77 -17.73 4.78
N ALA A 69 -7.15 -17.92 5.94
CA ALA A 69 -7.63 -18.85 6.96
C ALA A 69 -8.92 -18.32 7.63
N ALA A 70 -9.81 -19.22 8.03
CA ALA A 70 -11.11 -18.84 8.61
C ALA A 70 -10.96 -18.01 9.89
N GLU A 71 -9.93 -18.31 10.69
CA GLU A 71 -9.61 -17.64 11.95
C GLU A 71 -9.26 -16.16 11.75
N VAL A 72 -8.77 -15.78 10.56
CA VAL A 72 -8.52 -14.37 10.24
C VAL A 72 -9.84 -13.65 9.96
N LEU A 73 -10.77 -14.29 9.25
CA LEU A 73 -12.10 -13.73 8.97
C LEU A 73 -12.92 -13.54 10.26
N GLU A 74 -12.73 -14.41 11.26
CA GLU A 74 -13.31 -14.23 12.60
C GLU A 74 -12.86 -12.93 13.29
N GLN A 75 -11.74 -12.33 12.85
CA GLN A 75 -11.24 -11.06 13.38
C GLN A 75 -11.72 -9.84 12.59
N SER A 76 -12.37 -10.03 11.43
CA SER A 76 -12.70 -8.93 10.52
C SER A 76 -13.59 -7.88 11.19
N GLU A 77 -14.61 -8.29 11.95
CA GLU A 77 -15.50 -7.36 12.66
C GLU A 77 -14.73 -6.53 13.70
N ARG A 78 -13.94 -7.20 14.55
CA ARG A 78 -13.12 -6.53 15.58
C ARG A 78 -12.12 -5.54 14.98
N LEU A 79 -11.60 -5.84 13.79
CA LEU A 79 -10.63 -5.02 13.07
C LEU A 79 -11.27 -4.02 12.11
N ASN A 80 -12.60 -4.00 11.96
CA ASN A 80 -13.28 -3.10 11.03
C ASN A 80 -13.40 -1.68 11.59
N SER A 81 -12.30 -0.95 11.54
CA SER A 81 -12.24 0.44 12.00
C SER A 81 -12.81 1.41 10.95
N PRO A 82 -13.59 2.43 11.33
CA PRO A 82 -14.02 3.47 10.43
C PRO A 82 -12.84 4.24 9.83
N ALA A 83 -12.91 4.55 8.54
CA ALA A 83 -11.93 5.37 7.85
C ALA A 83 -12.44 6.81 7.69
N PRO A 84 -11.56 7.83 7.67
CA PRO A 84 -11.99 9.19 7.36
C PRO A 84 -12.64 9.26 5.98
N ARG A 85 -13.88 9.76 5.89
CA ARG A 85 -14.62 9.82 4.63
C ARG A 85 -13.90 10.64 3.56
N ALA A 86 -13.18 11.70 3.98
CA ALA A 86 -12.39 12.51 3.08
C ALA A 86 -11.27 11.71 2.41
N GLU A 87 -10.65 10.75 3.12
CA GLU A 87 -9.62 9.92 2.53
C GLU A 87 -10.19 8.95 1.49
N THR A 88 -11.29 8.26 1.80
CA THR A 88 -11.90 7.31 0.88
C THR A 88 -12.51 7.99 -0.35
N ALA A 89 -13.23 9.10 -0.18
CA ALA A 89 -13.92 9.79 -1.26
C ALA A 89 -12.98 10.58 -2.18
N LEU A 90 -11.94 11.20 -1.62
CA LEU A 90 -11.03 12.05 -2.40
C LEU A 90 -9.83 11.28 -2.97
N PHE A 91 -9.60 10.03 -2.54
CA PHE A 91 -8.45 9.25 -2.99
C PHE A 91 -8.29 9.23 -4.53
N PRO A 92 -9.31 8.84 -5.32
CA PRO A 92 -9.16 8.74 -6.77
C PRO A 92 -8.96 10.09 -7.48
N ALA A 93 -9.65 11.12 -7.01
CA ALA A 93 -9.73 12.41 -7.71
C ALA A 93 -8.64 13.41 -7.28
N VAL A 94 -8.14 13.30 -6.05
CA VAL A 94 -7.24 14.30 -5.46
C VAL A 94 -5.85 13.71 -5.20
N TRP A 95 -5.78 12.51 -4.63
CA TRP A 95 -4.52 11.95 -4.16
C TRP A 95 -3.81 11.13 -5.24
N LEU A 96 -4.54 10.26 -5.93
CA LEU A 96 -3.99 9.39 -6.97
C LEU A 96 -3.39 10.17 -8.16
N PRO A 97 -3.94 11.28 -8.67
CA PRO A 97 -3.33 11.94 -9.83
C PRO A 97 -1.97 12.58 -9.55
N VAL A 98 -1.65 12.85 -8.27
CA VAL A 98 -0.45 13.61 -7.89
C VAL A 98 0.59 12.78 -7.16
N TRP A 99 0.32 11.54 -6.76
CA TRP A 99 1.19 10.80 -5.85
C TRP A 99 2.62 10.62 -6.38
N LYS A 100 2.76 10.29 -7.67
CA LYS A 100 4.07 10.07 -8.31
C LYS A 100 4.95 11.31 -8.25
N GLY A 101 4.40 12.45 -8.68
CA GLY A 101 5.15 13.69 -8.80
C GLY A 101 5.31 14.44 -7.48
N LYS A 102 4.24 14.51 -6.67
CA LYS A 102 4.20 15.31 -5.45
C LYS A 102 4.82 14.60 -4.25
N TRP A 103 4.82 13.27 -4.22
CA TRP A 103 5.24 12.50 -3.05
C TRP A 103 6.32 11.47 -3.38
N ALA A 104 6.04 10.47 -4.23
CA ALA A 104 6.98 9.37 -4.48
C ALA A 104 8.33 9.84 -5.00
N ALA A 105 8.36 10.84 -5.89
CA ALA A 105 9.59 11.39 -6.44
C ALA A 105 10.54 11.97 -5.38
N HIS A 106 10.05 12.31 -4.20
CA HIS A 106 10.84 12.90 -3.11
C HIS A 106 11.31 11.89 -2.06
N VAL A 107 10.84 10.64 -2.10
CA VAL A 107 11.33 9.60 -1.19
C VAL A 107 12.80 9.31 -1.52
N SER A 108 13.67 9.44 -0.53
CA SER A 108 15.11 9.18 -0.64
C SER A 108 15.55 7.83 -0.09
N ALA A 109 14.80 7.28 0.88
CA ALA A 109 15.08 5.97 1.47
C ALA A 109 14.83 4.82 0.46
N PRO A 110 15.53 3.68 0.59
CA PRO A 110 15.23 2.48 -0.19
C PRO A 110 13.74 2.11 -0.12
N VAL A 111 13.19 1.61 -1.22
CA VAL A 111 11.77 1.23 -1.33
C VAL A 111 11.63 -0.22 -1.77
N MET A 112 10.84 -1.02 -1.05
CA MET A 112 10.27 -2.28 -1.54
C MET A 112 8.81 -2.02 -1.92
N PHE A 113 8.48 -2.16 -3.20
CA PHE A 113 7.16 -1.86 -3.75
C PHE A 113 6.55 -3.10 -4.37
N SER A 114 5.28 -3.39 -4.09
CA SER A 114 4.60 -4.54 -4.69
C SER A 114 3.17 -4.26 -5.10
N LEU A 115 2.79 -4.80 -6.25
CA LEU A 115 1.41 -4.94 -6.67
C LEU A 115 1.00 -6.41 -6.54
N VAL A 116 -0.28 -6.66 -6.27
CA VAL A 116 -0.85 -8.00 -6.14
C VAL A 116 -1.77 -8.26 -7.32
N ASP A 117 -1.62 -9.41 -7.98
CA ASP A 117 -2.15 -9.64 -9.33
C ASP A 117 -3.68 -9.57 -9.43
N ASP A 118 -4.39 -9.95 -8.35
CA ASP A 118 -5.86 -9.94 -8.29
C ASP A 118 -6.39 -8.76 -7.45
N ASP A 119 -5.81 -7.57 -7.67
CA ASP A 119 -6.23 -6.35 -7.00
C ASP A 119 -7.54 -5.80 -7.61
N PRO A 120 -8.62 -5.65 -6.81
CA PRO A 120 -9.88 -5.15 -7.34
C PRO A 120 -9.84 -3.64 -7.61
N PHE A 121 -8.89 -2.90 -7.04
CA PHE A 121 -8.81 -1.45 -7.06
C PHE A 121 -7.90 -0.89 -8.15
N PHE A 122 -6.88 -1.64 -8.57
CA PHE A 122 -5.85 -1.16 -9.50
C PHE A 122 -5.61 -2.12 -10.66
N VAL A 123 -5.16 -1.56 -11.79
CA VAL A 123 -4.59 -2.35 -12.87
C VAL A 123 -3.28 -2.95 -12.39
N VAL A 124 -3.05 -4.24 -12.65
CA VAL A 124 -1.81 -4.91 -12.25
C VAL A 124 -1.20 -5.64 -13.43
N ASN A 125 -0.01 -5.18 -13.82
CA ASN A 125 0.85 -5.78 -14.83
C ASN A 125 2.26 -5.18 -14.72
N GLU A 126 3.19 -5.68 -15.54
CA GLU A 126 4.59 -5.24 -15.52
C GLU A 126 4.78 -3.76 -15.93
N GLU A 127 3.95 -3.26 -16.83
CA GLU A 127 3.99 -1.84 -17.25
C GLU A 127 3.62 -0.92 -16.09
N GLU A 128 2.54 -1.27 -15.38
CA GLU A 128 2.06 -0.54 -14.22
C GLU A 128 3.08 -0.58 -13.08
N LEU A 129 3.63 -1.75 -12.78
CA LEU A 129 4.70 -1.90 -11.80
C LEU A 129 5.90 -1.02 -12.18
N GLY A 130 6.31 -1.07 -13.45
CA GLY A 130 7.39 -0.25 -13.96
C GLY A 130 7.12 1.26 -13.82
N SER A 131 5.89 1.71 -14.08
CA SER A 131 5.46 3.10 -13.88
C SER A 131 5.54 3.51 -12.41
N CYS A 132 5.05 2.65 -11.51
CA CYS A 132 5.06 2.91 -10.06
C CYS A 132 6.48 2.95 -9.49
N VAL A 133 7.34 1.98 -9.85
CA VAL A 133 8.74 1.92 -9.42
C VAL A 133 9.51 3.15 -9.89
N LYS A 134 9.34 3.57 -11.15
CA LYS A 134 9.97 4.77 -11.71
C LYS A 134 9.50 6.08 -11.06
N ALA A 135 8.39 6.06 -10.33
CA ALA A 135 7.91 7.24 -9.61
C ALA A 135 8.86 7.64 -8.46
N PHE A 136 9.57 6.68 -7.86
CA PHE A 136 10.50 6.90 -6.75
C PHE A 136 11.88 7.41 -7.21
N LYS A 137 11.89 8.53 -7.93
CA LYS A 137 13.07 9.05 -8.64
C LYS A 137 14.29 9.33 -7.76
N ASN A 138 14.07 9.78 -6.53
CA ASN A 138 15.16 10.13 -5.61
C ASN A 138 15.56 8.95 -4.69
N SER A 139 14.88 7.81 -4.78
CA SER A 139 15.20 6.66 -3.96
C SER A 139 16.53 6.06 -4.40
N VAL A 140 17.36 5.69 -3.43
CA VAL A 140 18.65 5.03 -3.68
C VAL A 140 18.51 3.60 -4.22
N ARG A 141 17.36 2.95 -3.98
CA ARG A 141 17.05 1.60 -4.43
C ARG A 141 15.53 1.39 -4.45
N VAL A 142 15.01 0.79 -5.52
CA VAL A 142 13.59 0.43 -5.60
C VAL A 142 13.45 -1.01 -6.06
N ASP A 143 12.98 -1.87 -5.17
CA ASP A 143 12.73 -3.28 -5.42
C ASP A 143 11.24 -3.46 -5.74
N GLY A 144 10.91 -3.60 -7.02
CA GLY A 144 9.55 -3.82 -7.50
C GLY A 144 9.23 -5.31 -7.66
N SER A 145 8.03 -5.74 -7.27
CA SER A 145 7.55 -7.08 -7.62
C SER A 145 6.04 -7.16 -7.83
N LEU A 146 5.62 -8.05 -8.73
CA LEU A 146 4.26 -8.54 -8.81
C LEU A 146 4.13 -9.80 -7.94
N VAL A 147 3.17 -9.81 -7.02
CA VAL A 147 2.82 -11.01 -6.26
C VAL A 147 1.58 -11.65 -6.87
N ARG A 148 1.80 -12.78 -7.54
CA ARG A 148 0.74 -13.51 -8.23
C ARG A 148 -0.19 -14.21 -7.26
N ASP A 149 -1.47 -14.25 -7.65
CA ASP A 149 -2.57 -14.92 -6.95
C ASP A 149 -2.87 -14.43 -5.53
N ALA A 150 -2.08 -13.48 -5.01
CA ALA A 150 -2.29 -12.88 -3.71
C ALA A 150 -3.48 -11.90 -3.74
N PRO A 151 -4.26 -11.83 -2.65
CA PRO A 151 -5.34 -10.86 -2.52
C PRO A 151 -4.81 -9.49 -2.08
N HIS A 152 -5.70 -8.49 -2.06
CA HIS A 152 -5.35 -7.13 -1.63
C HIS A 152 -4.77 -7.08 -0.20
N CYS A 153 -5.38 -7.79 0.75
CA CYS A 153 -4.85 -8.00 2.11
C CYS A 153 -3.88 -9.19 2.19
N MET A 154 -2.85 -9.17 1.35
CA MET A 154 -1.83 -10.23 1.28
C MET A 154 -1.12 -10.50 2.62
N GLU A 155 -0.91 -9.45 3.41
CA GLU A 155 -0.25 -9.50 4.72
C GLU A 155 -1.03 -10.32 5.76
N LEU A 156 -2.31 -10.57 5.50
CA LEU A 156 -3.18 -11.39 6.34
C LEU A 156 -3.60 -12.70 5.66
N SER A 157 -3.11 -12.99 4.45
CA SER A 157 -3.50 -14.14 3.63
C SER A 157 -2.50 -15.31 3.72
N HIS A 158 -2.71 -16.37 2.94
CA HIS A 158 -1.75 -17.49 2.81
C HIS A 158 -0.37 -17.07 2.26
N TRP A 159 -0.25 -15.90 1.64
CA TRP A 159 1.03 -15.34 1.16
C TRP A 159 1.79 -14.56 2.23
N SER A 160 1.16 -14.30 3.38
CA SER A 160 1.70 -13.46 4.46
C SER A 160 3.09 -13.89 4.91
N GLN A 161 3.35 -15.19 5.07
CA GLN A 161 4.66 -15.69 5.53
C GLN A 161 5.79 -15.32 4.56
N GLY A 162 5.56 -15.52 3.26
CA GLY A 162 6.52 -15.15 2.22
C GLY A 162 6.69 -13.63 2.13
N TRP A 163 5.58 -12.88 2.23
CA TRP A 163 5.61 -11.42 2.25
C TRP A 163 6.43 -10.87 3.42
N TYR A 164 6.15 -11.33 4.64
CA TYR A 164 6.88 -10.89 5.84
C TYR A 164 8.35 -11.29 5.82
N ALA A 165 8.69 -12.48 5.31
CA ALA A 165 10.10 -12.87 5.14
C ALA A 165 10.85 -11.87 4.25
N ARG A 166 10.24 -11.42 3.15
CA ARG A 166 10.80 -10.37 2.28
C ARG A 166 10.88 -9.02 2.98
N CYS A 167 9.82 -8.62 3.69
CA CYS A 167 9.80 -7.38 4.47
C CYS A 167 10.94 -7.31 5.49
N PHE A 168 11.14 -8.38 6.26
CA PHE A 168 12.21 -8.44 7.25
C PHE A 168 13.59 -8.51 6.61
N GLY A 169 13.76 -9.27 5.53
CA GLY A 169 15.00 -9.29 4.75
C GLY A 169 15.39 -7.90 4.28
N PHE A 170 14.46 -7.20 3.63
CA PHE A 170 14.65 -5.83 3.17
C PHE A 170 14.98 -4.86 4.32
N ALA A 171 14.26 -4.96 5.44
CA ALA A 171 14.50 -4.11 6.61
C ALA A 171 15.90 -4.35 7.22
N MET A 172 16.37 -5.59 7.26
CA MET A 172 17.73 -5.92 7.72
C MET A 172 18.80 -5.29 6.82
N GLU A 173 18.63 -5.37 5.49
CA GLU A 173 19.55 -4.73 4.54
C GLU A 173 19.59 -3.21 4.74
N CYS A 174 18.42 -2.56 4.83
CA CYS A 174 18.29 -1.14 5.13
C CYS A 174 19.01 -0.75 6.42
N SER A 175 18.82 -1.53 7.48
CA SER A 175 19.49 -1.30 8.77
C SER A 175 21.01 -1.44 8.67
N ALA A 176 21.51 -2.45 7.95
CA ALA A 176 22.94 -2.65 7.76
C ALA A 176 23.57 -1.52 6.96
N SER A 177 22.91 -1.03 5.90
CA SER A 177 23.39 0.09 5.08
C SER A 177 23.51 1.41 5.87
N MET A 178 22.60 1.67 6.81
CA MET A 178 22.72 2.81 7.72
C MET A 178 23.91 2.69 8.67
N GLY A 179 24.20 1.48 9.17
CA GLY A 179 25.32 1.23 10.08
C GLY A 179 26.70 1.30 9.41
N GLY A 180 26.77 1.07 8.10
CA GLY A 180 28.00 1.12 7.30
C GLY A 180 28.40 2.50 6.78
N SER A 181 27.53 3.50 6.88
CA SER A 181 27.78 4.87 6.39
C SER A 181 28.54 5.75 7.41
N LYS A 182 29.49 5.17 8.16
CA LYS A 182 30.40 5.91 9.05
C LYS A 182 31.66 6.36 8.34
#